data_AF-A0A6B9YW57-F1
#
_entry.id   AF-A0A6B9YW57-F1
#
_cell.length_a   1.000
_cell.length_b   1.000
_cell.length_c   1.000
_cell.angle_alpha   90.00
_cell.angle_beta   90.00
_cell.angle_gamma   90.00
#
_symmetry.space_group_name_H-M   'P 1'
#
loop_
_entity.id
_entity.type
_entity.pdbx_description
1 polymer ?
#
loop_
_entity_poly.entity_id
_entity_poly.type
_entity_poly.pdbx_seq_one_letter_code
_entity_poly.pdbx_strand_id
1 'polypeptide(L)'
;MATSGPRWRKPLIESDPILLKGFSAASQAYAVSALRDKGVEVHLGTAVKEITENSVHLSDGSKIESDTVIWAAGLRANLLRGIPPEAALPNGRLRV
;
A
#
# COMPACT_ATOMS: atom_id res chain seq x y z
N MET A 1 -30.77 20.68 -3.22
CA MET A 1 -29.64 20.46 -4.15
C MET A 1 -28.38 20.37 -3.30
N ALA A 2 -27.82 19.18 -3.12
CA ALA A 2 -26.56 19.01 -2.39
C ALA A 2 -25.40 19.41 -3.31
N THR A 3 -24.67 20.46 -2.96
CA THR A 3 -23.46 20.89 -3.66
C THR A 3 -22.36 19.87 -3.41
N SER A 4 -21.96 19.12 -4.43
CA SER A 4 -20.83 18.19 -4.34
C SER A 4 -19.55 18.98 -4.06
N GLY A 5 -18.96 18.79 -2.88
CA GLY A 5 -17.63 19.30 -2.58
C GLY A 5 -16.56 18.73 -3.54
N PRO A 6 -15.31 19.21 -3.47
CA PRO A 6 -14.24 18.73 -4.34
C PRO A 6 -14.13 17.20 -4.29
N ARG A 7 -14.09 16.57 -5.47
CA ARG A 7 -14.09 15.12 -5.63
C ARG A 7 -12.65 14.60 -5.67
N TRP A 8 -12.09 14.31 -4.50
CA TRP A 8 -10.75 13.72 -4.36
C TRP A 8 -10.81 12.22 -4.63
N ARG A 9 -9.90 11.71 -5.47
CA ARG A 9 -9.72 10.27 -5.65
C ARG A 9 -8.93 9.73 -4.48
N LYS A 10 -9.30 8.54 -3.99
CA LYS A 10 -8.66 7.88 -2.84
C LYS A 10 -8.25 6.46 -3.25
N PRO A 11 -7.19 6.32 -4.07
CA PRO A 11 -6.70 5.01 -4.45
C PRO A 11 -5.99 4.34 -3.27
N LEU A 12 -6.32 3.08 -3.02
CA LEU A 12 -5.58 2.18 -2.15
C LEU A 12 -4.97 1.08 -3.02
N ILE A 13 -3.64 0.96 -2.98
CA ILE A 13 -2.89 0.02 -3.78
C ILE A 13 -2.32 -1.07 -2.88
N GLU A 14 -2.61 -2.33 -3.19
CA GLU A 14 -2.07 -3.52 -2.53
C GLU A 14 -1.49 -4.48 -3.57
N SER A 15 -0.25 -4.91 -3.32
CA SER A 15 0.49 -5.85 -4.15
C SER A 15 -0.04 -7.27 -4.08
N ASP A 16 -0.56 -7.68 -2.92
CA ASP A 16 -1.22 -8.97 -2.73
C ASP A 16 -2.64 -8.96 -3.37
N PRO A 17 -3.19 -10.13 -3.73
CA PRO A 17 -4.55 -10.23 -4.25
C PRO A 17 -5.63 -9.97 -3.19
N ILE A 18 -5.26 -9.78 -1.93
CA ILE A 18 -6.16 -9.63 -0.77
C ILE A 18 -5.62 -8.59 0.20
N LEU A 19 -6.53 -7.90 0.89
CA LEU A 19 -6.19 -7.09 2.06
C LEU A 19 -6.11 -7.97 3.30
N LEU A 20 -5.38 -7.52 4.33
CA LEU A 20 -5.43 -8.11 5.68
C LEU A 20 -5.17 -9.63 5.68
N LYS A 21 -4.05 -10.06 5.08
CA LYS A 21 -3.66 -11.48 4.86
C LYS A 21 -3.73 -12.38 6.12
N GLY A 22 -3.60 -11.82 7.32
CA GLY A 22 -3.73 -12.54 8.59
C GLY A 22 -5.16 -12.75 9.11
N PHE A 23 -6.18 -12.27 8.40
CA PHE A 23 -7.58 -12.33 8.82
C PHE A 23 -8.39 -13.34 7.98
N SER A 24 -9.61 -13.67 8.45
CA SER A 24 -10.51 -14.60 7.75
C SER A 24 -10.99 -14.01 6.40
N ALA A 25 -11.28 -14.88 5.43
CA ALA A 25 -11.77 -14.47 4.11
C ALA A 25 -13.02 -13.57 4.17
N ALA A 26 -13.93 -13.82 5.13
CA ALA A 26 -15.10 -12.98 5.36
C ALA A 26 -14.71 -11.57 5.80
N SER A 27 -13.71 -11.42 6.68
CA SER A 27 -13.21 -10.12 7.13
C SER A 27 -12.49 -9.36 6.01
N GLN A 28 -11.75 -10.08 5.16
CA GLN A 28 -11.07 -9.52 3.98
C GLN A 28 -12.08 -8.97 2.98
N ALA A 29 -13.11 -9.75 2.63
CA ALA A 29 -14.18 -9.33 1.74
C ALA A 29 -14.96 -8.13 2.31
N TYR A 30 -15.27 -8.17 3.61
CA TYR A 30 -15.90 -7.05 4.31
C TYR A 30 -15.06 -5.76 4.22
N ALA A 31 -13.75 -5.84 4.48
CA ALA A 31 -12.86 -4.68 4.42
C ALA A 31 -12.84 -4.03 3.03
N VAL A 32 -12.77 -4.83 1.96
CA VAL A 32 -12.84 -4.33 0.58
C VAL A 32 -14.17 -3.64 0.30
N SER A 33 -15.30 -4.25 0.70
CA SER A 33 -16.62 -3.64 0.54
C SER A 33 -16.73 -2.32 1.30
N ALA A 34 -16.35 -2.31 2.58
CA ALA A 34 -16.44 -1.14 3.44
C ALA A 34 -15.58 0.03 2.94
N LEU A 35 -14.43 -0.24 2.33
CA LEU A 35 -13.59 0.78 1.70
C LEU A 35 -14.26 1.34 0.44
N ARG A 36 -14.78 0.46 -0.43
CA ARG A 36 -15.48 0.86 -1.66
C ARG A 36 -16.74 1.68 -1.36
N ASP A 37 -17.50 1.31 -0.34
CA ASP A 37 -18.69 2.05 0.12
C ASP A 37 -18.33 3.47 0.60
N LYS A 38 -17.09 3.68 1.06
CA LYS A 38 -16.54 4.99 1.43
C LYS A 38 -15.92 5.74 0.25
N GLY A 39 -16.03 5.22 -0.97
CA GLY A 39 -15.49 5.81 -2.20
C GLY A 39 -13.97 5.66 -2.31
N VAL A 40 -13.37 4.62 -1.73
CA VAL A 40 -11.97 4.25 -1.95
C VAL A 40 -11.86 3.38 -3.20
N GLU A 41 -10.93 3.72 -4.09
CA GLU A 41 -10.63 2.94 -5.28
C GLU A 41 -9.58 1.88 -4.91
N VAL A 42 -10.01 0.63 -4.71
CA VAL A 42 -9.13 -0.45 -4.23
C VAL A 42 -8.54 -1.22 -5.40
N HIS A 43 -7.21 -1.16 -5.55
CA HIS A 43 -6.41 -1.91 -6.52
C HIS A 43 -5.68 -3.05 -5.77
N LEU A 44 -6.06 -4.30 -6.06
CA LEU A 44 -5.43 -5.50 -5.49
C LEU A 44 -4.61 -6.21 -6.57
N GLY A 45 -3.56 -6.93 -6.16
CA GLY A 45 -2.66 -7.60 -7.09
C GLY A 45 -1.81 -6.63 -7.91
N THR A 46 -1.72 -5.37 -7.49
CA THR A 46 -1.02 -4.29 -8.19
C THR A 46 0.00 -3.67 -7.26
N ALA A 47 1.28 -3.70 -7.64
CA ALA A 47 2.35 -3.10 -6.86
C ALA A 47 2.67 -1.69 -7.37
N VAL A 48 3.08 -0.81 -6.46
CA VAL A 48 3.73 0.46 -6.83
C VAL A 48 5.14 0.16 -7.31
N LYS A 49 5.50 0.61 -8.51
CA LYS A 49 6.85 0.51 -9.08
C LYS A 49 7.69 1.74 -8.79
N GLU A 50 7.09 2.92 -8.89
CA GLU A 50 7.78 4.19 -8.73
C GLU A 50 6.80 5.25 -8.22
N ILE A 51 7.29 6.14 -7.37
CA ILE A 51 6.60 7.36 -6.96
C ILE A 51 7.46 8.52 -7.45
N THR A 52 6.90 9.37 -8.31
CA THR A 52 7.52 10.62 -8.76
C THR A 52 6.98 11.78 -7.93
N GLU A 53 7.42 13.01 -8.23
CA GLU A 53 6.93 14.23 -7.57
C GLU A 53 5.41 14.39 -7.64
N ASN A 54 4.78 13.95 -8.73
CA ASN A 54 3.35 14.20 -9.01
C ASN A 54 2.58 12.93 -9.41
N SER A 55 3.17 11.74 -9.30
CA SER A 55 2.49 10.53 -9.74
C SER A 55 3.00 9.22 -9.13
N VAL A 56 2.18 8.19 -9.26
CA VAL A 56 2.48 6.81 -8.85
C VAL A 56 2.35 5.89 -10.06
N HIS A 57 3.42 5.19 -10.38
CA HIS A 57 3.50 4.24 -11.49
C HIS A 57 3.29 2.82 -10.96
N LEU A 58 2.37 2.07 -11.58
CA LEU A 58 1.94 0.77 -11.08
C LEU A 58 2.49 -0.40 -11.92
N SER A 59 2.44 -1.60 -11.34
CA SER A 59 3.02 -2.80 -11.94
C SER A 59 2.37 -3.23 -13.24
N ASP A 60 1.08 -2.92 -13.40
CA ASP A 60 0.26 -3.16 -14.60
C ASP A 60 0.48 -2.13 -15.72
N GLY A 61 1.38 -1.15 -15.52
CA GLY A 61 1.68 -0.10 -16.49
C GLY A 61 0.79 1.13 -16.37
N SER A 62 -0.22 1.13 -15.48
CA SER A 62 -1.05 2.30 -15.23
C SER A 62 -0.32 3.36 -14.39
N LYS A 63 -0.81 4.60 -14.48
CA LYS A 63 -0.29 5.78 -13.79
C LYS A 63 -1.42 6.47 -13.04
N ILE A 64 -1.16 6.87 -11.80
CA ILE A 64 -2.08 7.67 -10.98
C ILE A 64 -1.41 9.02 -10.72
N GLU A 65 -1.99 10.12 -11.22
CA GLU A 65 -1.58 11.47 -10.81
C GLU A 65 -1.92 11.67 -9.33
N SER A 66 -0.96 12.11 -8.54
CA SER A 66 -1.14 12.40 -7.12
C SER A 66 -0.06 13.35 -6.59
N ASP A 67 -0.50 14.42 -5.95
CA ASP A 67 0.40 15.34 -5.23
C ASP A 67 0.75 14.84 -3.82
N THR A 68 0.06 13.80 -3.33
CA THR A 68 0.25 13.27 -1.98
C THR A 68 0.20 11.76 -1.99
N VAL A 69 1.21 11.13 -1.38
CA VAL A 69 1.28 9.67 -1.22
C VAL A 69 1.52 9.34 0.24
N ILE A 70 0.67 8.46 0.78
CA ILE A 70 0.84 7.88 2.11
C ILE A 70 1.35 6.46 1.93
N TRP A 71 2.61 6.22 2.29
CA TRP A 71 3.23 4.90 2.19
C TRP A 71 3.04 4.12 3.50
N ALA A 72 2.22 3.06 3.44
CA ALA A 72 2.00 2.14 4.56
C ALA A 72 2.41 0.69 4.21
N ALA A 73 3.07 0.48 3.07
CA ALA A 73 3.41 -0.85 2.55
C ALA A 73 4.82 -1.29 2.96
N GLY A 74 4.90 -2.14 3.98
CA GLY A 74 6.16 -2.77 4.40
C GLY A 74 7.06 -1.88 5.25
N LEU A 75 7.91 -2.54 6.03
CA LEU A 75 8.85 -1.92 6.96
C LEU A 75 10.21 -2.59 6.78
N ARG A 76 11.29 -1.82 6.95
CA ARG A 76 12.65 -2.34 7.03
C ARG A 76 13.25 -1.92 8.37
N ALA A 77 13.84 -2.86 9.09
CA ALA A 77 14.53 -2.54 10.33
C ALA A 77 15.89 -1.87 10.04
N ASN A 78 16.29 -0.95 10.93
CA ASN A 78 17.60 -0.32 10.87
C ASN A 78 18.68 -1.29 11.35
N LEU A 79 19.80 -1.33 10.63
CA LEU A 79 20.98 -2.04 11.10
C LEU A 79 21.74 -1.16 12.09
N LEU A 80 21.92 -1.64 13.32
CA LEU A 80 22.65 -0.93 14.35
C LEU A 80 24.15 -1.14 14.21
N ARG A 81 24.93 -0.11 14.56
CA ARG A 81 26.39 -0.20 14.59
C ARG A 81 26.83 -1.34 15.52
N GLY A 82 27.82 -2.12 15.07
CA GLY A 82 28.36 -3.26 15.83
C GLY A 82 27.65 -4.59 15.54
N ILE A 83 26.56 -4.58 14.79
CA ILE A 83 25.93 -5.81 14.27
C ILE A 83 26.58 -6.16 12.92
N PRO A 84 27.14 -7.38 12.75
CA PRO A 84 27.67 -7.81 11.47
C PRO A 84 26.58 -7.83 10.38
N PRO A 85 26.80 -7.23 9.19
CA PRO A 85 25.80 -7.17 8.13
C PRO A 85 25.23 -8.54 7.71
N GLU A 86 26.04 -9.59 7.77
CA GLU A 86 25.67 -10.97 7.45
C GLU A 86 24.66 -11.59 8.42
N ALA A 87 24.52 -11.02 9.63
CA ALA A 87 23.50 -11.44 10.60
C ALA A 87 22.11 -10.88 10.28
N ALA A 88 22.02 -9.90 9.38
CA ALA A 88 20.76 -9.27 9.00
C ALA A 88 20.10 -9.97 7.80
N LEU A 89 18.80 -10.22 7.93
CA LEU A 89 17.95 -10.65 6.82
C LEU A 89 17.72 -9.48 5.84
N PRO A 90 17.27 -9.74 4.59
CA PRO A 90 17.06 -8.68 3.60
C PRO A 90 16.16 -7.51 4.06
N ASN A 91 15.17 -7.79 4.91
CA ASN A 91 14.28 -6.80 5.52
C ASN A 91 14.88 -6.08 6.75
N GLY A 92 16.18 -6.24 7.00
CA GLY A 92 16.91 -5.63 8.11
C GLY A 92 16.70 -6.31 9.46
N ARG A 93 15.85 -7.35 9.55
CA ARG A 93 15.61 -8.06 10.81
C ARG A 93 16.78 -9.00 11.12
N LEU A 94 17.07 -9.19 12.41
CA LEU A 94 18.05 -10.17 12.85
C LEU A 94 17.38 -11.54 13.03
N ARG A 95 18.08 -12.60 12.64
CA ARG A 95 17.69 -13.97 12.97
C ARG A 95 18.21 -14.30 14.37
N VAL A 96 17.30 -14.58 15.29
CA VAL A 96 17.60 -15.06 16.65
C VAL A 96 17.34 -16.55 16.77
#